data_AF-A0A7K6F0S3-F1
#
_entry.id   AF-A0A7K6F0S3-F1
#
_cell.length_a   1.000
_cell.length_b   1.000
_cell.length_c   1.000
_cell.angle_alpha   90.00
_cell.angle_beta   90.00
_cell.angle_gamma   90.00
#
_symmetry.space_group_name_H-M   'P 1'
#
loop_
_entity.id
_entity.type
_entity.pdbx_description
1 polymer ?
#
loop_
_entity_poly.entity_id
_entity_poly.type
_entity_poly.pdbx_seq_one_letter_code
_entity_poly.pdbx_strand_id
1 'polypeptide(L)'
;FSTAIAITEQPVSVSVPVGYSFTLRCRAQGCTSLQYQWFCQYQSDCHLIPGATNQDLPIIAEQTQLYTCRVNDLHRNAVFSDWVKVEVHQCVARGLPSRLWQGEPVIILNPSEQWVEVGQPLQLQCAAMGVPAPSYQWYRNGNLLEQQKRKKLWITHAKVSDSGTYLCCAFNSHGEHWTNAVDIHIVKSCLPLSILQLFHLVFVLATGKIALLVGNNHYQHHPNLMAPVRDVFELSRLLEHLGFQVVSLLD
;
A
#
# COMPACT_ATOMS: atom_id res chain seq x y z
N PHE A 1 25.24 -25.16 -24.72
CA PHE A 1 24.23 -24.14 -25.03
C PHE A 1 22.87 -24.73 -24.69
N SER A 2 22.15 -24.15 -23.73
CA SER A 2 20.84 -24.68 -23.29
C SER A 2 19.86 -24.63 -24.46
N THR A 3 19.27 -25.77 -24.80
CA THR A 3 18.26 -25.93 -25.86
C THR A 3 16.83 -25.67 -25.38
N ALA A 4 16.66 -25.34 -24.10
CA ALA A 4 15.36 -25.19 -23.46
C ALA A 4 14.81 -23.77 -23.59
N ILE A 5 13.48 -23.66 -23.68
CA ILE A 5 12.76 -22.38 -23.60
C ILE A 5 13.06 -21.74 -22.23
N ALA A 6 13.45 -20.48 -22.24
CA ALA A 6 13.70 -19.69 -21.03
C ALA A 6 12.91 -18.38 -21.08
N ILE A 7 12.04 -18.16 -20.09
CA ILE A 7 11.32 -16.89 -19.93
C ILE A 7 12.32 -15.87 -19.37
N THR A 8 12.54 -14.78 -20.11
CA THR A 8 13.49 -13.71 -19.78
C THR A 8 12.82 -12.48 -19.15
N GLU A 9 11.53 -12.28 -19.41
CA GLU A 9 10.71 -11.25 -18.77
C GLU A 9 9.42 -11.90 -18.29
N GLN A 10 9.25 -11.96 -16.96
CA GLN A 10 8.03 -12.42 -16.34
C GLN A 10 6.99 -11.29 -16.33
N PRO A 11 5.69 -11.60 -16.48
CA PRO A 11 4.67 -10.61 -16.19
C PRO A 11 4.76 -10.18 -14.71
N VAL A 12 4.23 -9.00 -14.41
CA VAL A 12 4.18 -8.46 -13.05
C VAL A 12 2.76 -8.36 -12.55
N SER A 13 2.55 -8.58 -11.24
CA SER A 13 1.25 -8.32 -10.61
C SER A 13 0.95 -6.82 -10.64
N VAL A 14 -0.32 -6.44 -10.69
CA VAL A 14 -0.79 -5.06 -10.83
C VAL A 14 -1.96 -4.81 -9.88
N SER A 15 -2.06 -3.60 -9.32
CA SER A 15 -3.16 -3.18 -8.44
C SER A 15 -3.69 -1.82 -8.90
N VAL A 16 -4.88 -1.77 -9.51
CA VAL A 16 -5.37 -0.62 -10.29
C VAL A 16 -6.88 -0.40 -10.09
N PRO A 17 -7.43 0.78 -10.41
CA PRO A 17 -8.89 0.96 -10.39
C PRO A 17 -9.55 0.24 -11.56
N VAL A 18 -10.86 0.03 -11.45
CA VAL A 18 -11.69 -0.46 -12.56
C VAL A 18 -11.59 0.47 -13.79
N GLY A 19 -11.54 -0.13 -14.98
CA GLY A 19 -11.38 0.55 -16.27
C GLY A 19 -9.95 0.98 -16.62
N TYR A 20 -8.97 0.81 -15.71
CA TYR A 20 -7.59 1.14 -16.01
C TYR A 20 -6.99 0.20 -17.06
N SER A 21 -6.35 0.77 -18.07
CA SER A 21 -5.73 0.01 -19.16
C SER A 21 -4.22 -0.12 -18.99
N PHE A 22 -3.69 -1.34 -19.14
CA PHE A 22 -2.27 -1.63 -19.05
C PHE A 22 -1.92 -2.86 -19.89
N THR A 23 -0.64 -3.27 -19.91
CA THR A 23 -0.19 -4.43 -20.69
C THR A 23 0.64 -5.36 -19.84
N LEU A 24 0.24 -6.64 -19.78
CA LEU A 24 1.08 -7.70 -19.25
C LEU A 24 2.08 -8.14 -20.32
N ARG A 25 3.33 -8.36 -19.92
CA ARG A 25 4.42 -8.73 -20.83
C ARG A 25 5.01 -10.07 -20.41
N CYS A 26 5.21 -10.96 -21.38
CA CYS A 26 5.96 -12.18 -21.21
C CYS A 26 6.94 -12.29 -22.37
N ARG A 27 8.24 -12.31 -22.11
CA ARG A 27 9.29 -12.51 -23.13
C ARG A 27 10.04 -13.78 -22.83
N ALA A 28 10.33 -14.55 -23.87
CA ALA A 28 11.11 -15.76 -23.75
C ALA A 28 12.13 -15.87 -24.90
N GLN A 29 13.17 -16.66 -24.65
CA GLN A 29 14.17 -17.04 -25.61
C GLN A 29 14.16 -18.55 -25.79
N GLY A 30 14.45 -19.00 -27.00
CA GLY A 30 14.54 -20.40 -27.35
C GLY A 30 15.22 -20.56 -28.71
N CYS A 31 15.56 -21.81 -29.05
CA CYS A 31 16.29 -22.09 -30.30
C CYS A 31 15.40 -22.10 -31.54
N THR A 32 14.07 -22.09 -31.39
CA THR A 32 13.12 -22.06 -32.49
C THR A 32 12.08 -20.96 -32.29
N SER A 33 11.26 -20.72 -33.31
CA SER A 33 10.13 -19.80 -33.22
C SER A 33 9.22 -20.16 -32.05
N LEU A 34 8.99 -19.18 -31.17
CA LEU A 34 8.16 -19.35 -29.97
C LEU A 34 6.72 -18.92 -30.25
N GLN A 35 5.78 -19.66 -29.68
CA GLN A 35 4.35 -19.35 -29.70
C GLN A 35 3.90 -19.04 -28.28
N TYR A 36 3.07 -18.01 -28.14
CA TYR A 36 2.54 -17.58 -26.85
C TYR A 36 1.05 -17.91 -26.79
N GLN A 37 0.55 -18.13 -25.57
CA GLN A 37 -0.87 -18.23 -25.30
C GLN A 37 -1.15 -17.82 -23.86
N TRP A 38 -2.05 -16.86 -23.66
CA TRP A 38 -2.43 -16.42 -22.31
C TRP A 38 -3.65 -17.15 -21.77
N PHE A 39 -3.67 -17.28 -20.44
CA PHE A 39 -4.72 -17.86 -19.65
C PHE A 39 -5.09 -16.90 -18.52
N CYS A 40 -6.38 -16.86 -18.16
CA CYS A 40 -6.86 -16.19 -16.96
C CYS A 40 -7.45 -17.22 -16.01
N GLN A 41 -7.38 -16.93 -14.72
CA GLN A 41 -8.04 -17.70 -13.70
C GLN A 41 -8.87 -16.76 -12.82
N TYR A 42 -10.14 -17.11 -12.69
CA TYR A 42 -11.05 -16.47 -11.75
C TYR A 42 -11.48 -17.53 -10.73
N GLN A 43 -11.22 -17.25 -9.46
CA GLN A 43 -11.41 -18.22 -8.37
C GLN A 43 -10.62 -19.52 -8.65
N SER A 44 -11.32 -20.63 -8.95
CA SER A 44 -10.70 -21.94 -9.23
C SER A 44 -10.71 -22.31 -10.72
N ASP A 45 -11.36 -21.51 -11.56
CA ASP A 45 -11.57 -21.85 -12.97
C ASP A 45 -10.53 -21.14 -13.84
N CYS A 46 -9.76 -21.95 -14.57
CA CYS A 46 -8.77 -21.48 -15.52
C CYS A 46 -9.34 -21.53 -16.93
N HIS A 47 -9.29 -20.40 -17.63
CA HIS A 47 -9.81 -20.24 -18.98
C HIS A 47 -8.72 -19.75 -19.93
N LEU A 48 -8.76 -20.29 -21.15
CA LEU A 48 -8.00 -19.78 -22.28
C LEU A 48 -8.55 -18.42 -22.68
N ILE A 49 -7.68 -17.44 -22.93
CA ILE A 49 -8.08 -16.16 -23.52
C ILE A 49 -7.99 -16.29 -25.05
N PRO A 50 -9.12 -16.30 -25.79
CA PRO A 50 -9.11 -16.52 -27.23
C PRO A 50 -8.32 -15.42 -27.97
N GLY A 51 -7.43 -15.82 -28.88
CA GLY A 51 -6.64 -14.89 -29.70
C GLY A 51 -5.48 -14.20 -28.96
N ALA A 52 -5.29 -14.44 -27.66
CA ALA A 52 -4.17 -13.90 -26.90
C ALA A 52 -2.88 -14.68 -27.15
N THR A 53 -2.35 -14.58 -28.37
CA THR A 53 -1.17 -15.33 -28.83
C THR A 53 0.10 -14.48 -28.96
N ASN A 54 0.05 -13.23 -28.50
CA ASN A 54 1.18 -12.31 -28.49
C ASN A 54 1.94 -12.34 -27.16
N GLN A 55 3.20 -11.94 -27.20
CA GLN A 55 4.05 -11.71 -26.03
C GLN A 55 3.54 -10.60 -25.11
N ASP A 56 2.69 -9.70 -25.64
CA ASP A 56 2.05 -8.60 -24.93
C ASP A 56 0.54 -8.82 -24.89
N LEU A 57 -0.04 -8.78 -23.69
CA LEU A 57 -1.47 -8.88 -23.45
C LEU A 57 -2.01 -7.54 -22.92
N PRO A 58 -2.67 -6.73 -23.77
CA PRO A 58 -3.36 -5.54 -23.31
C PRO A 58 -4.60 -5.94 -22.49
N ILE A 59 -4.76 -5.32 -21.31
CA ILE A 59 -5.83 -5.57 -20.36
C ILE A 59 -6.54 -4.26 -20.03
N ILE A 60 -7.88 -4.32 -19.96
CA ILE A 60 -8.70 -3.33 -19.27
C ILE A 60 -9.14 -3.97 -17.95
N ALA A 61 -8.83 -3.31 -16.84
CA ALA A 61 -9.08 -3.84 -15.50
C ALA A 61 -10.59 -3.86 -15.18
N GLU A 62 -11.24 -5.00 -15.28
CA GLU A 62 -12.68 -5.12 -14.95
C GLU A 62 -12.91 -5.79 -13.59
N GLN A 63 -12.16 -6.86 -13.33
CA GLN A 63 -12.30 -7.69 -12.13
C GLN A 63 -10.97 -8.30 -11.72
N THR A 64 -10.87 -8.67 -10.45
CA THR A 64 -9.64 -9.27 -9.90
C THR A 64 -9.47 -10.69 -10.42
N GLN A 65 -8.36 -10.94 -11.12
CA GLN A 65 -8.06 -12.23 -11.75
C GLN A 65 -6.56 -12.54 -11.70
N LEU A 66 -6.24 -13.81 -11.85
CA LEU A 66 -4.87 -14.28 -12.05
C LEU A 66 -4.62 -14.50 -13.54
N TYR A 67 -3.40 -14.25 -14.00
CA TYR A 67 -2.99 -14.47 -15.39
C TYR A 67 -1.67 -15.24 -15.43
N THR A 68 -1.52 -16.09 -16.45
CA THR A 68 -0.25 -16.74 -16.78
C THR A 68 -0.11 -16.83 -18.30
N CYS A 69 1.14 -16.83 -18.77
CA CYS A 69 1.48 -17.00 -20.16
C CYS A 69 2.13 -18.37 -20.38
N ARG A 70 1.64 -19.13 -21.35
CA ARG A 70 2.30 -20.33 -21.85
C ARG A 70 3.15 -19.96 -23.06
N VAL A 71 4.41 -20.36 -23.04
CA VAL A 71 5.32 -20.27 -24.19
C VAL A 71 5.64 -21.69 -24.65
N ASN A 72 5.43 -21.96 -25.94
CA ASN A 72 5.80 -23.23 -26.54
C ASN A 72 6.70 -23.06 -27.76
N ASP A 73 7.49 -24.09 -28.07
CA ASP A 73 8.36 -24.13 -29.24
C ASP A 73 7.77 -25.04 -30.35
N LEU A 74 8.48 -25.17 -31.48
CA LEU A 74 8.07 -26.05 -32.58
C LEU A 74 8.17 -27.55 -32.25
N HIS A 75 8.93 -27.91 -31.21
CA HIS A 75 9.07 -29.30 -30.73
C HIS A 75 8.01 -29.67 -29.68
N ARG A 76 7.04 -28.79 -29.42
CA ARG A 76 5.98 -28.94 -28.40
C ARG A 76 6.50 -28.96 -26.95
N ASN A 77 7.70 -28.45 -26.70
CA ASN A 77 8.10 -28.07 -25.35
C ASN A 77 7.26 -26.87 -24.91
N ALA A 78 6.84 -26.84 -23.65
CA ALA A 78 6.04 -25.75 -23.10
C ALA A 78 6.53 -25.36 -21.71
N VAL A 79 6.61 -24.06 -21.48
CA VAL A 79 6.94 -23.45 -20.18
C VAL A 79 5.86 -22.42 -19.86
N PHE A 80 5.49 -22.33 -18.59
CA PHE A 80 4.54 -21.32 -18.11
C PHE A 80 5.28 -20.22 -17.36
N SER A 81 4.79 -18.99 -17.50
CA SER A 81 5.20 -17.87 -16.66
C SER A 81 4.70 -18.05 -15.24
N ASP A 82 5.24 -17.26 -14.33
CA ASP A 82 4.65 -17.12 -13.00
C ASP A 82 3.22 -16.59 -13.11
N TRP A 83 2.38 -17.00 -12.16
CA TRP A 83 1.04 -16.44 -12.02
C TRP A 83 1.12 -15.04 -11.46
N VAL A 84 0.47 -14.10 -12.13
CA VAL A 84 0.38 -12.71 -11.68
C VAL A 84 -1.04 -12.35 -11.34
N LYS A 85 -1.21 -11.55 -10.30
CA LYS A 85 -2.52 -11.05 -9.89
C LYS A 85 -2.74 -9.66 -10.44
N VAL A 86 -3.83 -9.49 -11.18
CA VAL A 86 -4.41 -8.18 -11.49
C VAL A 86 -5.50 -7.94 -10.46
N GLU A 87 -5.24 -7.07 -9.50
CA GLU A 87 -6.19 -6.68 -8.48
C GLU A 87 -6.89 -5.38 -8.89
N VAL A 88 -8.22 -5.41 -8.83
CA VAL A 88 -9.08 -4.32 -9.32
C VAL A 88 -9.85 -3.71 -8.16
N HIS A 89 -9.69 -2.40 -7.98
CA HIS A 89 -10.38 -1.61 -6.96
C HIS A 89 -11.60 -0.89 -7.56
N GLN A 90 -12.79 -1.21 -7.08
CA GLN A 90 -14.06 -0.66 -7.58
C GLN A 90 -14.32 0.77 -7.07
N CYS A 91 -13.96 1.06 -5.81
CA CYS A 91 -14.23 2.33 -5.15
C CYS A 91 -12.91 3.06 -4.89
N VAL A 92 -12.44 3.82 -5.87
CA VAL A 92 -11.28 4.71 -5.75
C VAL A 92 -11.75 6.16 -5.79
N ALA A 93 -11.12 7.05 -5.02
CA ALA A 93 -11.51 8.47 -5.00
C ALA A 93 -11.38 9.09 -6.40
N ARG A 94 -12.28 10.03 -6.73
CA ARG A 94 -12.28 10.70 -8.04
C ARG A 94 -10.94 11.38 -8.30
N GLY A 95 -10.41 11.21 -9.52
CA GLY A 95 -9.14 11.80 -9.93
C GLY A 95 -7.90 10.98 -9.53
N LEU A 96 -8.08 9.79 -8.94
CA LEU A 96 -7.03 8.81 -8.71
C LEU A 96 -7.16 7.60 -9.65
N PRO A 97 -6.04 7.08 -10.19
CA PRO A 97 -4.71 7.72 -10.20
C PRO A 97 -4.73 8.99 -11.07
N SER A 98 -3.72 9.85 -10.88
CA SER A 98 -3.58 11.03 -11.73
C SER A 98 -3.35 10.62 -13.19
N ARG A 99 -3.65 11.52 -14.14
CA ARG A 99 -3.38 11.25 -15.58
C ARG A 99 -1.90 11.00 -15.89
N LEU A 100 -0.99 11.44 -15.01
CA LEU A 100 0.46 11.34 -15.17
C LEU A 100 1.06 10.20 -14.35
N TRP A 101 0.22 9.39 -13.69
CA TRP A 101 0.66 8.28 -12.85
C TRP A 101 1.52 7.28 -13.64
N GLN A 102 2.70 6.96 -13.11
CA GLN A 102 3.67 6.08 -13.77
C GLN A 102 3.69 4.68 -13.15
N GLY A 103 2.83 4.42 -12.16
CA GLY A 103 2.73 3.13 -11.49
C GLY A 103 3.32 3.13 -10.08
N GLU A 104 3.78 4.27 -9.56
CA GLU A 104 4.19 4.45 -8.17
C GLU A 104 3.05 4.13 -7.19
N PRO A 105 3.35 3.71 -5.94
CA PRO A 105 2.30 3.34 -5.00
C PRO A 105 1.41 4.52 -4.60
N VAL A 106 0.10 4.29 -4.56
CA VAL A 106 -0.87 5.28 -4.09
C VAL A 106 -1.79 4.65 -3.05
N ILE A 107 -1.74 5.14 -1.81
CA ILE A 107 -2.63 4.68 -0.74
C ILE A 107 -4.07 5.04 -1.08
N ILE A 108 -4.94 4.02 -1.08
CA ILE A 108 -6.39 4.15 -1.30
C ILE A 108 -7.20 3.75 -0.07
N LEU A 109 -6.58 3.09 0.91
CA LEU A 109 -7.19 2.75 2.19
C LEU A 109 -6.15 2.91 3.29
N ASN A 110 -6.44 3.81 4.23
CA ASN A 110 -5.68 3.99 5.46
C ASN A 110 -6.25 3.09 6.57
N PRO A 111 -5.41 2.66 7.54
CA PRO A 111 -5.90 2.00 8.73
C PRO A 111 -6.66 2.97 9.63
N SER A 112 -7.54 2.43 10.48
CA SER A 112 -8.43 3.21 11.37
C SER A 112 -8.10 2.99 12.84
N GLU A 113 -8.29 4.04 13.65
CA GLU A 113 -8.08 4.01 15.10
C GLU A 113 -9.05 3.02 15.75
N GLN A 114 -8.55 2.24 16.70
CA GLN A 114 -9.30 1.18 17.36
C GLN A 114 -8.98 1.09 18.85
N TRP A 115 -10.01 0.77 19.62
CA TRP A 115 -9.94 0.40 21.03
C TRP A 115 -10.25 -1.08 21.14
N VAL A 116 -9.28 -1.87 21.58
CA VAL A 116 -9.38 -3.34 21.60
C VAL A 116 -9.13 -3.83 23.02
N GLU A 117 -9.96 -4.74 23.51
CA GLU A 117 -9.73 -5.35 24.82
C GLU A 117 -8.58 -6.35 24.77
N VAL A 118 -7.84 -6.48 25.88
CA VAL A 118 -6.78 -7.49 26.01
C VAL A 118 -7.33 -8.89 25.69
N GLY A 119 -6.61 -9.61 24.83
CA GLY A 119 -6.95 -10.96 24.38
C GLY A 119 -7.87 -11.01 23.17
N GLN A 120 -8.53 -9.92 22.80
CA GLN A 120 -9.33 -9.82 21.58
C GLN A 120 -8.44 -9.62 20.34
N PRO A 121 -8.93 -9.99 19.14
CA PRO A 121 -8.18 -9.80 17.90
C PRO A 121 -8.14 -8.33 17.47
N LEU A 122 -6.97 -7.87 17.02
CA LEU A 122 -6.79 -6.58 16.33
C LEU A 122 -6.54 -6.84 14.84
N GLN A 123 -7.30 -6.14 13.99
CA GLN A 123 -7.08 -6.13 12.55
C GLN A 123 -6.85 -4.70 12.06
N LEU A 124 -5.68 -4.45 11.47
CA LEU A 124 -5.42 -3.25 10.69
C LEU A 124 -5.33 -3.59 9.21
N GLN A 125 -5.75 -2.66 8.36
CA GLN A 125 -5.74 -2.83 6.92
C GLN A 125 -5.23 -1.58 6.23
N CYS A 126 -4.39 -1.80 5.24
CA CYS A 126 -3.90 -0.82 4.28
C CYS A 126 -4.16 -1.36 2.87
N ALA A 127 -4.50 -0.50 1.91
CA ALA A 127 -4.52 -0.85 0.50
C ALA A 127 -3.93 0.28 -0.33
N ALA A 128 -3.24 -0.11 -1.41
CA ALA A 128 -2.56 0.79 -2.32
C ALA A 128 -2.71 0.29 -3.75
N MET A 129 -2.77 1.22 -4.70
CA MET A 129 -2.61 0.95 -6.13
C MET A 129 -1.13 1.00 -6.50
N GLY A 130 -0.74 0.37 -7.62
CA GLY A 130 0.64 0.31 -8.12
C GLY A 130 0.76 -0.56 -9.36
N VAL A 131 1.68 -0.17 -10.25
CA VAL A 131 2.16 -0.95 -11.39
C VAL A 131 3.70 -0.93 -11.34
N PRO A 132 4.38 -1.99 -10.84
CA PRO A 132 3.86 -3.25 -10.29
C PRO A 132 3.04 -3.10 -9.00
N ALA A 133 2.26 -4.13 -8.65
CA ALA A 133 1.50 -4.20 -7.41
C ALA A 133 2.41 -3.96 -6.19
N PRO A 134 2.03 -3.08 -5.25
CA PRO A 134 2.88 -2.75 -4.12
C PRO A 134 3.09 -3.93 -3.16
N SER A 135 4.28 -4.01 -2.60
CA SER A 135 4.58 -4.75 -1.38
C SER A 135 4.26 -3.89 -0.17
N TYR A 136 4.07 -4.52 1.00
CA TYR A 136 3.65 -3.83 2.23
C TYR A 136 4.63 -4.12 3.36
N GLN A 137 4.77 -3.16 4.26
CA GLN A 137 5.52 -3.33 5.49
C GLN A 137 4.89 -2.48 6.60
N TRP A 138 4.61 -3.10 7.76
CA TRP A 138 4.06 -2.40 8.91
C TRP A 138 5.13 -1.97 9.90
N TYR A 139 4.83 -0.87 10.58
CA TYR A 139 5.64 -0.26 11.62
C TYR A 139 4.78 0.04 12.84
N ARG A 140 5.38 -0.04 14.02
CA ARG A 140 4.78 0.35 15.31
C ARG A 140 5.74 1.23 16.09
N ASN A 141 5.31 2.43 16.43
CA ASN A 141 6.13 3.42 17.13
C ASN A 141 7.49 3.65 16.43
N GLY A 142 7.47 3.73 15.10
CA GLY A 142 8.67 3.86 14.26
C GLY A 142 9.47 2.56 14.05
N ASN A 143 9.17 1.48 14.77
CA ASN A 143 9.91 0.23 14.65
C ASN A 143 9.31 -0.71 13.60
N LEU A 144 10.18 -1.37 12.84
CA LEU A 144 9.82 -2.37 11.84
C LEU A 144 9.16 -3.60 12.48
N LEU A 145 7.99 -3.99 11.97
CA LEU A 145 7.38 -5.28 12.31
C LEU A 145 7.78 -6.32 11.26
N GLU A 146 8.93 -6.97 11.43
CA GLU A 146 9.59 -7.79 10.39
C GLU A 146 8.69 -8.82 9.69
N GLN A 147 7.74 -9.40 10.41
CA GLN A 147 6.87 -10.46 9.88
C GLN A 147 5.55 -9.93 9.29
N GLN A 148 5.31 -8.62 9.39
CA GLN A 148 4.07 -7.97 8.96
C GLN A 148 4.24 -7.31 7.59
N LYS A 149 4.24 -8.15 6.55
CA LYS A 149 4.46 -7.74 5.14
C LYS A 149 3.22 -7.77 4.25
N ARG A 150 2.04 -7.88 4.86
CA ARG A 150 0.76 -8.03 4.17
C ARG A 150 -0.06 -6.75 4.27
N LYS A 151 -1.05 -6.60 3.38
CA LYS A 151 -2.09 -5.55 3.43
C LYS A 151 -2.83 -5.49 4.76
N LYS A 152 -3.01 -6.65 5.39
CA LYS A 152 -3.66 -6.80 6.69
C LYS A 152 -2.64 -7.20 7.73
N LEU A 153 -2.59 -6.47 8.82
CA LEU A 153 -1.91 -6.86 10.04
C LEU A 153 -2.96 -7.48 10.97
N TRP A 154 -2.66 -8.66 11.48
CA TRP A 154 -3.56 -9.40 12.36
C TRP A 154 -2.82 -9.80 13.62
N ILE A 155 -3.32 -9.35 14.78
CA ILE A 155 -2.88 -9.81 16.10
C ILE A 155 -4.04 -10.61 16.68
N THR A 156 -3.86 -11.93 16.83
CA THR A 156 -4.91 -12.83 17.32
C THR A 156 -5.31 -12.56 18.77
N HIS A 157 -4.33 -12.24 19.61
CA HIS A 157 -4.54 -11.97 21.03
C HIS A 157 -3.79 -10.70 21.43
N ALA A 158 -4.49 -9.57 21.41
CA ALA A 158 -3.90 -8.28 21.70
C ALA A 158 -3.38 -8.21 23.15
N LYS A 159 -2.16 -7.70 23.31
CA LYS A 159 -1.53 -7.43 24.60
C LYS A 159 -1.44 -5.92 24.80
N VAL A 160 -1.32 -5.46 26.05
CA VAL A 160 -1.14 -4.03 26.35
C VAL A 160 0.09 -3.44 25.64
N SER A 161 1.14 -4.25 25.44
CA SER A 161 2.34 -3.88 24.68
C SER A 161 2.11 -3.69 23.17
N ASP A 162 0.93 -4.07 22.67
CA ASP A 162 0.53 -3.86 21.28
C ASP A 162 -0.12 -2.52 21.03
N SER A 163 -0.39 -1.73 22.08
CA SER A 163 -0.77 -0.33 21.93
C SER A 163 0.35 0.49 21.28
N GLY A 164 -0.04 1.52 20.55
CA GLY A 164 0.88 2.47 19.94
C GLY A 164 0.41 2.97 18.59
N THR A 165 1.28 3.73 17.95
CA THR A 165 1.04 4.34 16.64
C THR A 165 1.51 3.40 15.54
N TYR A 166 0.61 3.02 14.63
CA TYR A 166 0.87 2.14 13.51
C TYR A 166 0.91 2.90 12.19
N LEU A 167 1.80 2.47 11.30
CA LEU A 167 1.97 2.96 9.94
C LEU A 167 2.18 1.76 9.00
N CYS A 168 1.72 1.89 7.76
CA CYS A 168 2.02 0.94 6.70
C CYS A 168 2.73 1.66 5.54
N CYS A 169 3.86 1.13 5.10
CA CYS A 169 4.53 1.54 3.88
C CYS A 169 4.12 0.60 2.75
N ALA A 170 3.62 1.15 1.65
CA ALA A 170 3.41 0.45 0.39
C ALA A 170 4.49 0.86 -0.61
N PHE A 171 5.23 -0.11 -1.17
CA PHE A 171 6.39 0.17 -2.03
C PHE A 171 6.46 -0.75 -3.25
N ASN A 172 7.01 -0.24 -4.35
CA ASN A 172 7.36 -1.00 -5.55
C ASN A 172 8.62 -0.42 -6.20
N SER A 173 8.95 -0.86 -7.42
CA SER A 173 10.13 -0.38 -8.15
C SER A 173 10.12 1.10 -8.52
N HIS A 174 8.96 1.77 -8.44
CA HIS A 174 8.79 3.19 -8.76
C HIS A 174 8.78 4.10 -7.52
N GLY A 175 8.81 3.54 -6.30
CA GLY A 175 8.89 4.30 -5.06
C GLY A 175 8.05 3.71 -3.93
N GLU A 176 7.76 4.54 -2.93
CA GLU A 176 6.98 4.18 -1.75
C GLU A 176 5.95 5.25 -1.38
N HIS A 177 4.90 4.85 -0.68
CA HIS A 177 3.86 5.71 -0.14
C HIS A 177 3.41 5.18 1.23
N TRP A 178 3.39 6.07 2.22
CA TRP A 178 3.03 5.76 3.60
C TRP A 178 1.56 6.07 3.90
N THR A 179 0.92 5.25 4.71
CA THR A 179 -0.40 5.57 5.25
C THR A 179 -0.31 6.71 6.26
N ASN A 180 -1.47 7.28 6.61
CA ASN A 180 -1.60 8.07 7.82
C ASN A 180 -1.25 7.22 9.05
N ALA A 181 -0.64 7.87 10.05
CA ALA A 181 -0.40 7.27 11.36
C ALA A 181 -1.73 7.04 12.08
N VAL A 182 -1.85 5.91 12.77
CA VAL A 182 -3.06 5.55 13.50
C VAL A 182 -2.74 5.01 14.88
N ASP A 183 -3.43 5.53 15.89
CA ASP A 183 -3.23 5.10 17.27
C ASP A 183 -4.14 3.93 17.60
N ILE A 184 -3.57 2.94 18.29
CA ILE A 184 -4.26 1.74 18.74
C ILE A 184 -4.14 1.63 20.25
N HIS A 185 -5.29 1.47 20.90
CA HIS A 185 -5.41 1.44 22.35
C HIS A 185 -5.86 0.05 22.80
N ILE A 186 -4.97 -0.70 23.44
CA ILE A 186 -5.31 -1.97 24.05
C ILE A 186 -5.66 -1.77 25.52
N VAL A 187 -6.95 -1.93 25.85
CA VAL A 187 -7.49 -1.67 27.20
C VAL A 187 -7.71 -2.96 27.97
N LYS A 188 -7.42 -2.94 29.27
CA LYS A 188 -7.87 -3.99 30.19
C LYS A 188 -9.31 -3.69 30.56
N SER A 189 -10.26 -4.52 30.14
CA SER A 189 -11.61 -4.49 30.68
C SER A 189 -11.53 -4.87 32.16
N CYS A 190 -11.67 -3.87 33.05
CA CYS A 190 -11.69 -4.07 34.50
C CYS A 190 -13.07 -3.75 35.10
N LEU A 191 -14.12 -3.69 34.26
CA LEU A 191 -15.45 -3.34 34.72
C LEU A 191 -16.46 -4.43 34.35
N PRO A 192 -17.40 -4.77 35.26
CA PRO A 192 -18.48 -5.68 34.95
C PRO A 192 -19.28 -5.16 33.74
N LEU A 193 -19.75 -6.08 32.90
CA LEU A 193 -20.47 -5.86 31.63
C LEU A 193 -21.64 -4.86 31.71
N SER A 194 -22.11 -4.52 32.91
CA SER A 194 -23.17 -3.53 33.18
C SER A 194 -22.73 -2.06 33.00
N ILE A 195 -21.44 -1.73 33.02
CA ILE A 195 -20.96 -0.33 32.94
C ILE A 195 -20.36 0.01 31.56
N LEU A 196 -20.08 -0.99 30.71
CA LEU A 196 -19.51 -0.79 29.37
C LEU A 196 -20.41 0.06 28.44
N GLN A 197 -21.73 0.06 28.64
CA GLN A 197 -22.65 0.94 27.91
C GLN A 197 -22.57 2.43 28.32
N LEU A 198 -22.01 2.73 29.50
CA LEU A 198 -21.83 4.11 29.99
C LEU A 198 -20.47 4.71 29.57
N PHE A 199 -19.43 3.89 29.36
CA PHE A 199 -18.11 4.37 28.94
C PHE A 199 -18.07 4.85 27.48
N HIS A 200 -18.99 4.42 26.62
CA HIS A 200 -19.18 4.99 25.29
C HIS A 200 -19.58 6.49 25.32
N LEU A 201 -20.04 7.01 26.47
CA LEU A 201 -20.53 8.38 26.62
C LEU A 201 -19.51 9.33 27.28
N VAL A 202 -18.41 8.83 27.84
CA VAL A 202 -17.37 9.65 28.50
C VAL A 202 -16.05 9.52 27.74
N PHE A 203 -16.07 9.78 26.44
CA PHE A 203 -14.84 10.11 25.74
C PHE A 203 -14.55 11.58 26.01
N VAL A 204 -13.57 11.84 26.87
CA VAL A 204 -12.85 13.11 26.86
C VAL A 204 -12.16 13.17 25.50
N LEU A 205 -12.87 13.73 24.52
CA LEU A 205 -12.28 14.08 23.25
C LEU A 205 -11.28 15.19 23.54
N ALA A 206 -9.99 14.85 23.63
CA ALA A 206 -8.95 15.82 23.34
C ALA A 206 -9.07 16.18 21.85
N THR A 207 -9.98 17.10 21.54
CA THR A 207 -10.24 17.58 20.18
C THR A 207 -9.15 18.51 19.67
N GLY A 208 -8.26 18.99 20.56
CA GLY A 208 -7.20 19.92 20.25
C GLY A 208 -5.94 19.21 19.76
N LYS A 209 -5.48 19.56 18.56
CA LYS A 209 -4.13 19.23 18.10
C LYS A 209 -3.22 20.40 18.46
N ILE A 210 -2.04 20.16 19.06
CA ILE A 210 -1.07 21.21 19.39
C ILE A 210 0.22 20.94 18.61
N ALA A 211 0.80 21.97 18.00
CA ALA A 211 2.11 21.88 17.35
C ALA A 211 3.09 22.84 18.04
N LEU A 212 4.28 22.34 18.42
CA LEU A 212 5.37 23.15 18.93
C LEU A 212 6.40 23.37 17.81
N LEU A 213 6.59 24.62 17.41
CA LEU A 213 7.62 25.03 16.46
C LEU A 213 8.78 25.64 17.23
N VAL A 214 9.98 25.14 17.00
CA VAL A 214 11.22 25.71 17.57
C VAL A 214 12.10 26.16 16.41
N GLY A 215 12.28 27.46 16.26
CA GLY A 215 13.18 28.04 15.27
C GLY A 215 14.46 28.51 15.94
N ASN A 216 15.61 28.16 15.36
CA ASN A 216 16.92 28.59 15.82
C ASN A 216 17.38 29.86 15.07
N ASN A 217 17.65 30.98 15.74
CA ASN A 217 18.08 32.23 15.12
C ASN A 217 19.60 32.36 14.90
N HIS A 218 20.40 31.39 15.37
CA HIS A 218 21.87 31.41 15.30
C HIS A 218 22.46 30.69 14.07
N TYR A 219 21.73 30.58 12.97
CA TYR A 219 22.30 30.03 11.72
C TYR A 219 23.28 31.03 11.09
N GLN A 220 24.56 30.86 11.38
CA GLN A 220 25.62 31.51 10.62
C GLN A 220 26.16 30.51 9.59
N HIS A 221 26.14 30.89 8.31
CA HIS A 221 26.73 30.19 7.15
C HIS A 221 25.92 29.07 6.47
N HIS A 222 24.71 29.36 5.97
CA HIS A 222 24.13 28.50 4.93
C HIS A 222 23.48 29.31 3.80
N PRO A 223 23.96 29.21 2.54
CA PRO A 223 23.51 30.07 1.43
C PRO A 223 22.08 29.77 0.92
N ASN A 224 21.48 28.64 1.33
CA ASN A 224 20.14 28.20 0.91
C ASN A 224 19.09 28.16 2.04
N LEU A 225 19.46 28.54 3.27
CA LEU A 225 18.50 28.61 4.38
C LEU A 225 17.95 30.03 4.46
N MET A 226 16.65 30.19 4.18
CA MET A 226 15.95 31.46 4.37
C MET A 226 15.76 31.73 5.87
N ALA A 227 15.58 33.00 6.24
CA ALA A 227 15.54 33.43 7.64
C ALA A 227 14.52 32.59 8.45
N PRO A 228 14.91 32.03 9.61
CA PRO A 228 14.08 31.13 10.44
C PRO A 228 12.69 31.68 10.75
N VAL A 229 12.58 33.00 10.87
CA VAL A 229 11.32 33.71 11.14
C VAL A 229 10.29 33.51 10.04
N ARG A 230 10.69 33.48 8.76
CA ARG A 230 9.77 33.30 7.64
C ARG A 230 9.28 31.84 7.55
N ASP A 231 10.18 30.89 7.78
CA ASP A 231 9.86 29.46 7.69
C ASP A 231 8.98 29.00 8.85
N VAL A 232 9.25 29.47 10.08
CA VAL A 232 8.39 29.20 11.24
C VAL A 232 7.00 29.80 11.05
N PHE A 233 6.91 30.99 10.44
CA PHE A 233 5.63 31.65 10.15
C PHE A 233 4.84 30.95 9.02
N GLU A 234 5.49 30.55 7.93
CA GLU A 234 4.81 29.83 6.85
C GLU A 234 4.34 28.44 7.34
N LEU A 235 5.17 27.75 8.12
CA LEU A 235 4.83 26.45 8.70
C LEU A 235 3.74 26.54 9.76
N SER A 236 3.74 27.59 10.61
CA SER A 236 2.67 27.80 11.58
C SER A 236 1.33 27.97 10.89
N ARG A 237 1.28 28.75 9.81
CA ARG A 237 0.05 28.97 9.03
C ARG A 237 -0.46 27.67 8.37
N LEU A 238 0.42 26.81 7.88
CA LEU A 238 0.04 25.50 7.33
C LEU A 238 -0.54 24.58 8.40
N LEU A 239 0.07 24.55 9.59
CA LEU A 239 -0.39 23.74 10.71
C LEU A 239 -1.75 24.25 11.25
N GLU A 240 -1.95 25.56 11.31
CA GLU A 240 -3.25 26.16 11.64
C GLU A 240 -4.35 25.75 10.64
N HIS A 241 -4.06 25.72 9.33
CA HIS A 241 -5.01 25.23 8.32
C HIS A 241 -5.37 23.74 8.50
N LEU A 242 -4.49 22.96 9.13
CA LEU A 242 -4.72 21.55 9.46
C LEU A 242 -5.41 21.36 10.83
N GLY A 243 -5.79 22.46 11.49
CA GLY A 243 -6.52 22.47 12.76
C GLY A 243 -5.62 22.30 13.98
N PHE A 244 -4.34 22.66 13.90
CA PHE A 244 -3.44 22.70 15.06
C PHE A 244 -3.46 24.07 15.75
N GLN A 245 -3.42 24.06 17.07
CA GLN A 245 -3.04 25.20 17.89
C GLN A 245 -1.51 25.24 17.94
N VAL A 246 -0.90 26.29 17.38
CA VAL A 246 0.56 26.36 17.21
C VAL A 246 1.18 27.22 18.30
N VAL A 247 2.24 26.71 18.92
CA VAL A 247 3.11 27.45 19.84
C VAL A 247 4.47 27.55 19.17
N SER A 248 4.91 28.78 18.89
CA SER A 248 6.20 29.04 18.27
C SER A 248 7.18 29.60 19.29
N LEU A 249 8.31 28.93 19.47
CA LEU A 249 9.45 29.39 20.24
C LEU A 249 10.57 29.75 19.25
N LEU A 250 10.98 31.02 19.29
CA LEU A 250 12.17 31.50 18.61
C LEU A 250 13.17 31.87 19.71
N ASP A 251 14.39 31.38 19.59
CA ASP A 251 15.51 31.69 20.51
C ASP A 251 16.23 32.99 20.16
#